data_AF-A0A0U4GBU8-F1
#
_entry.id   AF-A0A0U4GBU8-F1
#
_cell.length_a   1.000
_cell.length_b   1.000
_cell.length_c   1.000
_cell.angle_alpha   90.00
_cell.angle_beta   90.00
_cell.angle_gamma   90.00
#
_symmetry.space_group_name_H-M   'P 1'
#
loop_
_entity.id
_entity.type
_entity.pdbx_description
1 polymer ?
#
loop_
_entity_poly.entity_id
_entity_poly.type
_entity_poly.pdbx_seq_one_letter_code
_entity_poly.pdbx_strand_id
1 'polypeptide(L)'
;MSSFNLTINDALNSDLFKSARVLAGEKGLDKNIKWTHIIETDDFDDLLNGGELVLTTGTGLSLESSLNTYERLIDKHVAGICIEIGHHFTKLPAEIKQFADEHHFPVIAFEEVVKFVDITQHLHTHIIDQHHQMLHEISELTQAFTELSLSPNGILKILQKLNNQFQSYALFMTDEAKAYYYPPEGKAFNESLASYVQNHRNANVFENIITIDDKKFALSPVNVVGQIWDIYVFRLLKHLQTNFYLLC
;
A
#
# COMPACT_ATOMS: atom_id res chain seq x y z
N MET A 1 -9.75 6.85 0.32
CA MET A 1 -8.64 6.74 1.28
C MET A 1 -7.38 6.92 0.46
N SER A 2 -6.59 7.93 0.80
CA SER A 2 -5.34 8.24 0.10
C SER A 2 -4.42 7.03 0.18
N SER A 3 -3.81 6.65 -0.94
CA SER A 3 -2.75 5.64 -0.92
C SER A 3 -1.60 6.23 -0.08
N PHE A 4 -1.31 5.65 1.08
CA PHE A 4 -0.24 6.08 1.99
C PHE A 4 1.15 5.68 1.49
N ASN A 5 1.32 5.50 0.19
CA ASN A 5 2.56 5.06 -0.38
C ASN A 5 3.17 6.20 -1.18
N LEU A 6 4.39 6.58 -0.80
CA LEU A 6 5.23 7.47 -1.58
C LEU A 6 5.63 6.77 -2.89
N THR A 7 5.20 7.29 -4.04
CA THR A 7 5.60 6.78 -5.36
C THR A 7 6.79 7.56 -5.92
N ILE A 8 7.41 7.03 -6.98
CA ILE A 8 8.45 7.77 -7.72
C ILE A 8 7.88 9.05 -8.32
N ASN A 9 6.64 9.00 -8.82
CA ASN A 9 5.96 10.19 -9.33
C ASN A 9 5.80 11.27 -8.24
N ASP A 10 5.45 10.87 -7.02
CA ASP A 10 5.37 11.81 -5.88
C ASP A 10 6.73 12.44 -5.55
N ALA A 11 7.81 11.65 -5.58
CA ALA A 11 9.16 12.16 -5.37
C ALA A 11 9.59 13.16 -6.46
N LEU A 12 9.28 12.85 -7.74
CA LEU A 12 9.55 13.73 -8.88
C LEU A 12 8.81 15.08 -8.80
N ASN A 13 7.67 15.14 -8.12
CA ASN A 13 6.93 16.38 -7.89
C ASN A 13 7.53 17.26 -6.77
N SER A 14 8.57 16.80 -6.06
CA SER A 14 9.23 17.58 -5.01
C SER A 14 10.26 18.56 -5.57
N ASP A 15 10.52 19.64 -4.83
CA ASP A 15 11.52 20.65 -5.21
C ASP A 15 12.94 20.07 -5.35
N LEU A 16 13.24 18.97 -4.66
CA LEU A 16 14.54 18.30 -4.68
C LEU A 16 14.81 17.54 -5.98
N PHE A 17 13.76 17.24 -6.76
CA PHE A 17 13.84 16.53 -8.04
C PHE A 17 13.65 17.46 -9.25
N LYS A 18 13.75 18.79 -9.07
CA LYS A 18 13.59 19.76 -10.18
C LYS A 18 14.58 19.57 -11.32
N SER A 19 15.81 19.14 -11.01
CA SER A 19 16.84 18.83 -12.01
C SER A 19 16.76 17.39 -12.52
N ALA A 20 15.78 16.61 -12.07
CA ALA A 20 15.63 15.21 -12.45
C ALA A 20 14.91 15.08 -13.79
N ARG A 21 15.46 14.25 -14.67
CA ARG A 21 14.85 13.85 -15.94
C ARG A 21 14.72 12.34 -16.00
N VAL A 22 13.53 11.86 -16.34
CA VAL A 22 13.30 10.44 -16.61
C VAL A 22 13.93 10.10 -17.96
N LEU A 23 14.89 9.16 -17.95
CA LEU A 23 15.59 8.69 -19.15
C LEU A 23 14.92 7.44 -19.75
N ALA A 24 14.32 6.61 -18.91
CA ALA A 24 13.63 5.37 -19.30
C ALA A 24 12.62 4.95 -18.23
N GLY A 25 11.72 4.05 -18.58
CA GLY A 25 10.84 3.35 -17.65
C GLY A 25 9.68 4.18 -17.13
N GLU A 26 9.18 5.17 -17.89
CA GLU A 26 8.09 6.09 -17.47
C GLU A 26 6.83 5.36 -16.97
N LYS A 27 6.53 4.18 -17.50
CA LYS A 27 5.39 3.35 -17.05
C LYS A 27 5.56 2.78 -15.64
N GLY A 28 6.75 2.89 -15.04
CA GLY A 28 7.07 2.43 -13.69
C GLY A 28 7.03 3.53 -12.63
N LEU A 29 6.63 4.76 -12.95
CA LEU A 29 6.68 5.88 -12.00
C LEU A 29 5.68 5.75 -10.84
N ASP A 30 4.65 4.91 -10.98
CA ASP A 30 3.71 4.59 -9.90
C ASP A 30 4.26 3.53 -8.92
N LYS A 31 5.50 3.05 -9.10
CA LYS A 31 6.14 2.14 -8.15
C LYS A 31 6.35 2.84 -6.80
N ASN A 32 6.06 2.11 -5.73
CA ASN A 32 6.22 2.60 -4.36
C ASN A 32 7.70 2.62 -3.95
N ILE A 33 8.11 3.73 -3.34
CA ILE A 33 9.40 3.90 -2.68
C ILE A 33 9.22 3.53 -1.21
N LYS A 34 9.92 2.49 -0.76
CA LYS A 34 9.95 2.12 0.66
C LYS A 34 11.03 2.85 1.44
N TRP A 35 12.14 3.21 0.77
CA TRP A 35 13.29 3.94 1.32
C TRP A 35 14.26 4.31 0.20
N THR A 36 15.32 5.05 0.53
CA THR A 36 16.41 5.40 -0.39
C THR A 36 17.73 4.78 0.05
N HIS A 37 18.59 4.42 -0.89
CA HIS A 37 19.94 3.92 -0.61
C HIS A 37 20.93 4.50 -1.63
N ILE A 38 22.08 4.99 -1.14
CA ILE A 38 23.20 5.42 -1.96
C ILE A 38 24.11 4.23 -2.26
N ILE A 39 24.38 3.94 -3.54
CA ILE A 39 25.25 2.83 -3.97
C ILE A 39 26.35 3.36 -4.90
N GLU A 40 27.59 2.97 -4.63
CA GLU A 40 28.79 3.36 -5.40
C GLU A 40 29.75 2.16 -5.63
N THR A 41 29.19 0.95 -5.68
CA THR A 41 29.93 -0.31 -5.89
C THR A 41 29.12 -1.23 -6.77
N ASP A 42 29.76 -1.97 -7.67
CA ASP A 42 29.11 -2.96 -8.56
C ASP A 42 28.75 -4.26 -7.80
N ASP A 43 29.31 -4.46 -6.60
CA ASP A 43 28.98 -5.58 -5.70
C ASP A 43 27.90 -5.16 -4.69
N PHE A 44 26.71 -4.83 -5.21
CA PHE A 44 25.60 -4.29 -4.42
C PHE A 44 24.54 -5.33 -4.05
N ASP A 45 24.69 -6.60 -4.45
CA ASP A 45 23.63 -7.60 -4.33
C ASP A 45 23.17 -7.83 -2.88
N ASP A 46 24.10 -7.79 -1.94
CA ASP A 46 23.83 -7.97 -0.50
C ASP A 46 23.48 -6.65 0.21
N LEU A 47 23.50 -5.52 -0.50
CA LEU A 47 23.20 -4.19 0.03
C LEU A 47 21.74 -3.76 -0.21
N LEU A 48 20.96 -4.58 -0.91
CA LEU A 48 19.60 -4.28 -1.34
C LEU A 48 18.59 -5.29 -0.78
N ASN A 49 17.47 -4.78 -0.26
CA ASN A 49 16.35 -5.54 0.29
C ASN A 49 15.10 -5.49 -0.60
N GLY A 50 15.02 -4.57 -1.56
CA GLY A 50 13.90 -4.34 -2.46
C GLY A 50 13.02 -3.15 -2.06
N GLY A 51 12.47 -2.45 -3.06
CA GLY A 51 11.66 -1.24 -2.92
C GLY A 51 12.46 0.05 -2.70
N GLU A 52 13.78 0.01 -2.85
CA GLU A 52 14.66 1.18 -2.77
C GLU A 52 14.50 2.08 -3.99
N LEU A 53 14.57 3.39 -3.77
CA LEU A 53 15.06 4.30 -4.79
C LEU A 53 16.57 4.44 -4.64
N VAL A 54 17.33 3.84 -5.56
CA VAL A 54 18.80 3.89 -5.53
C VAL A 54 19.26 5.26 -6.00
N LEU A 55 20.18 5.88 -5.24
CA LEU A 55 20.87 7.11 -5.60
C LEU A 55 22.33 6.78 -5.88
N THR A 56 22.89 7.31 -6.94
CA THR A 56 24.30 7.06 -7.27
C THR A 56 24.88 8.20 -8.09
N THR A 57 26.18 8.47 -7.91
CA THR A 57 26.96 9.33 -8.81
C THR A 57 27.44 8.56 -10.05
N GLY A 58 27.10 7.28 -10.15
CA GLY A 58 27.60 6.35 -11.16
C GLY A 58 29.04 5.91 -10.90
N THR A 59 29.67 6.34 -9.81
CA THR A 59 31.02 5.89 -9.47
C THR A 59 30.97 4.43 -9.03
N GLY A 60 31.79 3.60 -9.67
CA GLY A 60 31.88 2.18 -9.30
C GLY A 60 30.75 1.29 -9.80
N LEU A 61 29.78 1.81 -10.57
CA LEU A 61 28.79 1.00 -11.28
C LEU A 61 29.01 1.05 -12.79
N SER A 62 28.77 -0.08 -13.45
CA SER A 62 28.92 -0.21 -14.92
C SER A 62 27.69 0.28 -15.69
N LEU A 63 27.16 1.47 -15.36
CA LEU A 63 25.84 1.96 -15.81
C LEU A 63 25.71 2.22 -17.32
N GLU A 64 26.80 2.52 -18.02
CA GLU A 64 26.78 2.75 -19.48
C GLU A 64 27.23 1.53 -20.29
N SER A 65 27.83 0.53 -19.65
CA SER A 65 28.52 -0.57 -20.33
C SER A 65 27.95 -1.94 -19.99
N SER A 66 27.12 -2.06 -18.95
CA SER A 66 26.62 -3.33 -18.43
C SER A 66 25.11 -3.30 -18.29
N LEU A 67 24.43 -4.03 -19.17
CA LEU A 67 22.99 -4.29 -19.02
C LEU A 67 22.71 -5.15 -17.77
N ASN A 68 23.64 -6.04 -17.42
CA ASN A 68 23.58 -6.91 -16.23
C ASN A 68 23.42 -6.11 -14.92
N THR A 69 23.94 -4.88 -14.84
CA THR A 69 23.72 -4.01 -13.67
C THR A 69 22.22 -3.70 -13.48
N TYR A 70 21.50 -3.43 -14.56
CA TYR A 70 20.06 -3.13 -14.51
C TYR A 70 19.22 -4.38 -14.29
N GLU A 71 19.60 -5.51 -14.89
CA GLU A 71 18.98 -6.82 -14.62
C GLU A 71 19.02 -7.13 -13.12
N ARG A 72 20.18 -7.02 -12.48
CA ARG A 72 20.35 -7.27 -11.04
C ARG A 72 19.50 -6.33 -10.17
N LEU A 73 19.42 -5.04 -10.52
CA LEU A 73 18.57 -4.09 -9.80
C LEU A 73 17.08 -4.47 -9.90
N ILE A 74 16.63 -4.87 -11.09
CA ILE A 74 15.24 -5.30 -11.32
C ILE A 74 14.95 -6.61 -10.56
N ASP A 75 15.86 -7.59 -10.61
CA ASP A 75 15.72 -8.86 -9.90
C ASP A 75 15.63 -8.67 -8.38
N LYS A 76 16.35 -7.67 -7.84
CA LYS A 76 16.28 -7.25 -6.44
C LYS A 76 15.04 -6.42 -6.10
N HIS A 77 14.13 -6.21 -7.05
CA HIS A 77 12.89 -5.45 -6.88
C HIS A 77 13.13 -3.99 -6.46
N VAL A 78 14.22 -3.39 -6.93
CA VAL A 78 14.49 -1.95 -6.76
C VAL A 78 13.37 -1.15 -7.43
N ALA A 79 12.89 -0.09 -6.77
CA ALA A 79 11.80 0.73 -7.28
C ALA A 79 12.24 1.52 -8.52
N GLY A 80 13.44 2.10 -8.47
CA GLY A 80 14.08 2.80 -9.58
C GLY A 80 15.49 3.26 -9.20
N ILE A 81 16.20 3.86 -10.16
CA ILE A 81 17.54 4.41 -9.95
C ILE A 81 17.60 5.89 -10.36
N CYS A 82 18.25 6.70 -9.54
CA CYS A 82 18.57 8.09 -9.83
C CYS A 82 20.08 8.26 -9.91
N ILE A 83 20.55 8.81 -11.03
CA ILE A 83 21.96 8.91 -11.38
C ILE A 83 22.33 10.39 -11.50
N GLU A 84 23.38 10.84 -10.82
CA GLU A 84 23.93 12.17 -11.06
C GLU A 84 24.67 12.20 -12.41
N ILE A 85 24.28 13.09 -13.32
CA ILE A 85 25.02 13.29 -14.57
C ILE A 85 26.33 14.01 -14.26
N GLY A 86 27.44 13.44 -14.74
CA GLY A 86 28.76 13.97 -14.47
C GLY A 86 29.83 13.23 -15.27
N HIS A 87 31.00 13.02 -14.65
CA HIS A 87 32.13 12.39 -15.33
C HIS A 87 31.95 10.86 -15.52
N HIS A 88 31.13 10.21 -14.69
CA HIS A 88 30.99 8.75 -14.65
C HIS A 88 29.75 8.23 -15.36
N PHE A 89 28.76 9.09 -15.57
CA PHE A 89 27.57 8.81 -16.36
C PHE A 89 27.23 10.05 -17.18
N THR A 90 27.31 9.89 -18.50
CA THR A 90 27.07 10.96 -19.48
C THR A 90 25.76 10.74 -20.22
N LYS A 91 25.44 9.50 -20.59
CA LYS A 91 24.22 9.17 -21.33
C LYS A 91 23.78 7.73 -21.06
N LEU A 92 22.47 7.52 -21.10
CA LEU A 92 21.91 6.17 -21.12
C LEU A 92 22.02 5.57 -22.53
N PRO A 93 22.73 4.45 -22.75
CA PRO A 93 22.77 3.77 -24.03
C PRO A 93 21.38 3.32 -24.50
N ALA A 94 21.15 3.29 -25.81
CA ALA A 94 19.84 2.97 -26.38
C ALA A 94 19.35 1.57 -26.01
N GLU A 95 20.25 0.59 -25.97
CA GLU A 95 19.95 -0.79 -25.58
C GLU A 95 19.46 -0.87 -24.12
N ILE A 96 20.16 -0.21 -23.21
CA ILE A 96 19.79 -0.14 -21.79
C ILE A 96 18.47 0.63 -21.60
N LYS A 97 18.29 1.73 -22.34
CA LYS A 97 17.03 2.49 -22.32
C LYS A 97 15.86 1.60 -22.72
N GLN A 98 15.99 0.87 -23.83
CA GLN A 98 14.94 -0.03 -24.31
C GLN A 98 14.64 -1.13 -23.28
N PHE A 99 15.68 -1.75 -22.72
CA PHE A 99 15.53 -2.77 -21.68
C PHE A 99 14.78 -2.24 -20.44
N ALA A 100 15.14 -1.05 -19.96
CA ALA A 100 14.47 -0.41 -18.83
C ALA A 100 13.00 -0.03 -19.14
N ASP A 101 12.72 0.42 -20.37
CA ASP A 101 11.35 0.69 -20.82
C ASP A 101 10.49 -0.59 -20.84
N GLU A 102 11.03 -1.71 -21.34
CA GLU A 102 10.35 -3.01 -21.41
C GLU A 102 10.00 -3.56 -20.01
N HIS A 103 10.88 -3.35 -19.04
CA HIS A 103 10.68 -3.81 -17.65
C HIS A 103 9.99 -2.77 -16.76
N HIS A 104 9.58 -1.63 -17.34
CA HIS A 104 9.03 -0.49 -16.60
C HIS A 104 9.91 -0.12 -15.40
N PHE A 105 11.23 -0.10 -15.58
CA PHE A 105 12.21 0.23 -14.54
C PHE A 105 12.64 1.69 -14.71
N PRO A 106 12.22 2.60 -13.81
CA PRO A 106 12.55 4.01 -13.94
C PRO A 106 14.06 4.25 -13.79
N VAL A 107 14.64 4.85 -14.82
CA VAL A 107 16.01 5.38 -14.81
C VAL A 107 15.91 6.89 -14.87
N ILE A 108 16.31 7.56 -13.80
CA ILE A 108 16.20 8.99 -13.61
C ILE A 108 17.60 9.56 -13.55
N ALA A 109 17.80 10.74 -14.12
CA ALA A 109 19.09 11.41 -14.10
C ALA A 109 18.96 12.84 -13.58
N PHE A 110 19.83 13.23 -12.67
CA PHE A 110 19.93 14.61 -12.20
C PHE A 110 20.89 15.38 -13.11
N GLU A 111 20.40 16.45 -13.72
CA GLU A 111 21.17 17.33 -14.62
C GLU A 111 22.05 18.34 -13.87
N GLU A 112 21.87 18.44 -12.54
CA GLU A 112 22.64 19.29 -11.65
C GLU A 112 23.08 18.48 -10.42
N VAL A 113 24.13 18.94 -9.75
CA VAL A 113 24.62 18.31 -8.51
C VAL A 113 23.54 18.42 -7.44
N VAL A 114 23.16 17.29 -6.87
CA VAL A 114 22.15 17.21 -5.81
C VAL A 114 22.75 16.61 -4.54
N LYS A 115 22.29 17.11 -3.40
CA LYS A 115 22.68 16.56 -2.10
C LYS A 115 21.83 15.34 -1.80
N PHE A 116 22.37 14.13 -2.00
CA PHE A 116 21.67 12.89 -1.66
C PHE A 116 21.24 12.81 -0.19
N VAL A 117 21.93 13.52 0.72
CA VAL A 117 21.50 13.65 2.12
C VAL A 117 20.16 14.38 2.25
N ASP A 118 19.92 15.43 1.47
CA ASP A 118 18.68 16.20 1.51
C ASP A 118 17.53 15.36 0.93
N ILE A 119 17.79 14.61 -0.15
CA ILE A 119 16.83 13.67 -0.74
C ILE A 119 16.48 12.56 0.25
N THR A 120 17.50 11.94 0.87
CA THR A 120 17.30 10.86 1.84
C THR A 120 16.50 11.34 3.04
N GLN A 121 16.85 12.50 3.60
CA GLN A 121 16.11 13.09 4.71
C GLN A 121 14.65 13.37 4.31
N HIS A 122 14.43 14.02 3.17
CA HIS A 122 13.09 14.38 2.72
C HIS A 122 12.20 13.14 2.52
N LEU A 123 12.68 12.15 1.77
CA LEU A 123 11.89 10.96 1.47
C LEU A 123 11.66 10.10 2.72
N HIS A 124 12.68 9.93 3.57
CA HIS A 124 12.52 9.15 4.81
C HIS A 124 11.57 9.85 5.80
N THR A 125 11.66 11.18 5.95
CA THR A 125 10.70 11.94 6.77
C THR A 125 9.28 11.76 6.23
N HIS A 126 9.08 11.84 4.92
CA HIS A 126 7.77 11.65 4.32
C HIS A 126 7.20 10.24 4.59
N ILE A 127 8.03 9.21 4.44
CA ILE A 127 7.63 7.81 4.70
C ILE A 127 7.28 7.60 6.18
N ILE A 128 8.03 8.21 7.10
CA ILE A 128 7.80 8.14 8.55
C ILE A 128 6.51 8.88 8.93
N ASP A 129 6.31 10.09 8.40
CA ASP A 129 5.12 10.89 8.66
C ASP A 129 3.85 10.19 8.16
N GLN A 130 3.92 9.53 6.99
CA GLN A 130 2.83 8.69 6.48
C GLN A 130 2.49 7.54 7.44
N HIS A 131 3.50 6.85 8.00
CA HIS A 131 3.27 5.81 9.00
C HIS A 131 2.63 6.37 10.28
N HIS A 132 3.09 7.52 10.76
CA HIS A 132 2.50 8.16 11.94
C HIS A 132 1.05 8.57 11.70
N GLN A 133 0.73 9.14 10.54
CA GLN A 133 -0.64 9.48 10.17
C GLN A 133 -1.54 8.24 10.12
N MET A 134 -1.08 7.15 9.52
CA MET A 134 -1.82 5.89 9.49
C MET A 134 -2.10 5.37 10.91
N LEU A 135 -1.09 5.34 11.79
CA LEU A 135 -1.27 4.89 13.17
C LEU A 135 -2.23 5.81 13.95
N HIS A 136 -2.17 7.11 13.71
CA HIS A 136 -3.08 8.08 14.32
C HIS A 136 -4.53 7.84 13.87
N GLU A 137 -4.78 7.67 12.56
CA GLU A 137 -6.11 7.36 12.03
C GLU A 137 -6.69 6.06 12.62
N ILE A 138 -5.86 5.01 12.75
CA ILE A 138 -6.26 3.75 13.38
C ILE A 138 -6.61 3.96 14.86
N SER A 139 -5.79 4.74 15.58
CA SER A 139 -6.02 5.05 17.00
C SER A 139 -7.32 5.83 17.22
N GLU A 140 -7.57 6.87 16.42
CA GLU A 140 -8.81 7.66 16.49
C GLU A 140 -10.06 6.81 16.19
N LEU A 141 -9.99 5.93 15.19
CA LEU A 141 -11.09 5.01 14.87
C LEU A 141 -11.35 4.04 16.03
N THR A 142 -10.29 3.49 16.61
CA THR A 142 -10.39 2.55 17.75
C THR A 142 -11.00 3.23 18.97
N GLN A 143 -10.57 4.46 19.29
CA GLN A 143 -11.14 5.23 20.38
C GLN A 143 -12.61 5.54 20.14
N ALA A 144 -12.96 6.02 18.95
CA ALA A 144 -14.35 6.31 18.59
C ALA A 144 -15.24 5.07 18.70
N PHE A 145 -14.78 3.89 18.27
CA PHE A 145 -15.54 2.65 18.42
C PHE A 145 -15.69 2.23 19.88
N THR A 146 -14.65 2.40 20.70
CA THR A 146 -14.71 2.12 22.14
C THR A 146 -15.76 2.99 22.82
N GLU A 147 -15.75 4.29 22.56
CA GLU A 147 -16.74 5.24 23.11
C GLU A 147 -18.17 4.92 22.64
N LEU A 148 -18.33 4.61 21.35
CA LEU A 148 -19.64 4.25 20.80
C LEU A 148 -20.16 2.95 21.40
N SER A 149 -19.32 1.94 21.60
CA SER A 149 -19.68 0.64 22.19
C SER A 149 -20.26 0.78 23.60
N LEU A 150 -19.71 1.71 24.40
CA LEU A 150 -20.19 2.01 25.75
C LEU A 150 -21.50 2.83 25.78
N SER A 151 -21.96 3.34 24.64
CA SER A 151 -23.15 4.17 24.55
C SER A 151 -24.44 3.36 24.29
N PRO A 152 -25.63 3.91 24.62
CA PRO A 152 -26.90 3.29 24.24
C PRO A 152 -26.99 3.12 22.72
N ASN A 153 -27.41 1.93 22.27
CA ASN A 153 -27.40 1.52 20.86
C ASN A 153 -26.02 1.60 20.19
N GLY A 154 -24.94 1.36 20.95
CA GLY A 154 -23.56 1.48 20.47
C GLY A 154 -23.26 0.76 19.17
N ILE A 155 -23.76 -0.48 19.03
CA ILE A 155 -23.61 -1.28 17.80
C ILE A 155 -24.14 -0.53 16.57
N LEU A 156 -25.36 0.04 16.64
CA LEU A 156 -25.94 0.77 15.52
C LEU A 156 -25.13 2.04 15.17
N LYS A 157 -24.60 2.74 16.17
CA LYS A 157 -23.77 3.93 15.94
C LYS A 157 -22.43 3.57 15.31
N ILE A 158 -21.82 2.44 15.70
CA ILE A 158 -20.61 1.91 15.06
C ILE A 158 -20.90 1.59 13.59
N LEU A 159 -22.01 0.89 13.30
CA LEU A 159 -22.42 0.57 11.92
C LEU A 159 -22.69 1.83 11.09
N GLN A 160 -23.31 2.86 11.67
CA GLN A 160 -23.49 4.17 11.04
C GLN A 160 -22.16 4.86 10.74
N LYS A 161 -21.23 4.87 11.69
CA LYS A 161 -19.89 5.46 11.50
C LYS A 161 -19.11 4.72 10.42
N LEU A 162 -19.16 3.38 10.41
CA LEU A 162 -18.54 2.54 9.38
C LEU A 162 -19.14 2.81 8.00
N ASN A 163 -20.46 2.93 7.89
CA ASN A 163 -21.09 3.27 6.62
C ASN A 163 -20.72 4.68 6.15
N ASN A 164 -20.69 5.68 7.03
CA ASN A 164 -20.28 7.03 6.66
C ASN A 164 -18.82 7.07 6.18
N GLN A 165 -17.93 6.29 6.80
CA GLN A 165 -16.51 6.26 6.46
C GLN A 165 -16.22 5.46 5.18
N PHE A 166 -16.79 4.26 5.05
CA PHE A 166 -16.48 3.32 3.97
C PHE A 166 -17.51 3.33 2.84
N GLN A 167 -18.58 4.13 2.98
CA GLN A 167 -19.74 4.18 2.07
C GLN A 167 -20.29 2.78 1.75
N SER A 168 -20.12 1.84 2.69
CA SER A 168 -20.33 0.41 2.51
C SER A 168 -21.36 -0.11 3.51
N TYR A 169 -22.09 -1.15 3.13
CA TYR A 169 -23.05 -1.80 4.01
C TYR A 169 -22.28 -2.54 5.12
N ALA A 170 -22.67 -2.33 6.36
CA ALA A 170 -22.12 -3.02 7.51
C ALA A 170 -23.24 -3.78 8.23
N LEU A 171 -22.96 -5.04 8.55
CA LEU A 171 -23.85 -5.94 9.27
C LEU A 171 -23.07 -6.57 10.43
N PHE A 172 -23.66 -6.59 11.61
CA PHE A 172 -23.11 -7.19 12.81
C PHE A 172 -24.09 -8.24 13.31
N MET A 173 -23.63 -9.49 13.45
CA MET A 173 -24.44 -10.59 13.95
C MET A 173 -23.89 -11.09 15.27
N THR A 174 -24.78 -11.19 16.25
CA THR A 174 -24.49 -11.83 17.54
C THR A 174 -24.90 -13.30 17.53
N ASP A 175 -24.33 -14.06 18.45
CA ASP A 175 -24.67 -15.48 18.69
C ASP A 175 -26.18 -15.73 18.89
N GLU A 176 -26.88 -14.77 19.49
CA GLU A 176 -28.34 -14.84 19.73
C GLU A 176 -29.20 -14.63 18.47
N ALA A 177 -28.61 -14.68 17.27
CA ALA A 177 -29.25 -14.39 15.98
C ALA A 177 -29.85 -12.97 15.88
N LYS A 178 -29.42 -12.03 16.74
CA LYS A 178 -29.72 -10.61 16.57
C LYS A 178 -28.74 -10.02 15.56
N ALA A 179 -29.29 -9.58 14.44
CA ALA A 179 -28.53 -8.88 13.41
C ALA A 179 -28.81 -7.38 13.48
N TYR A 180 -27.74 -6.60 13.53
CA TYR A 180 -27.74 -5.15 13.42
C TYR A 180 -27.18 -4.78 12.06
N TYR A 181 -27.79 -3.82 11.37
CA TYR A 181 -27.35 -3.45 10.02
C TYR A 181 -27.56 -1.97 9.75
N TYR A 182 -26.67 -1.42 8.93
CA TYR A 182 -26.81 -0.08 8.39
C TYR A 182 -26.15 0.01 6.99
N PRO A 183 -26.78 0.68 6.01
CA PRO A 183 -28.07 1.38 6.09
C PRO A 183 -29.27 0.38 6.04
N PRO A 184 -30.53 0.82 6.32
CA PRO A 184 -31.69 -0.07 6.48
C PRO A 184 -32.00 -0.97 5.27
N GLU A 185 -31.55 -0.58 4.07
CA GLU A 185 -31.68 -1.36 2.83
C GLU A 185 -30.85 -2.66 2.88
N GLY A 186 -29.92 -2.78 3.83
CA GLY A 186 -29.15 -4.00 4.09
C GLY A 186 -29.98 -5.19 4.58
N LYS A 187 -31.25 -4.96 5.00
CA LYS A 187 -32.17 -6.01 5.45
C LYS A 187 -32.35 -7.13 4.41
N ALA A 188 -32.26 -6.81 3.12
CA ALA A 188 -32.46 -7.76 2.03
C ALA A 188 -31.43 -8.91 1.99
N PHE A 189 -30.22 -8.69 2.53
CA PHE A 189 -29.14 -9.69 2.52
C PHE A 189 -29.01 -10.44 3.85
N ASN A 190 -29.77 -10.03 4.87
CA ASN A 190 -29.61 -10.51 6.24
C ASN A 190 -29.91 -12.01 6.37
N GLU A 191 -30.99 -12.49 5.76
CA GLU A 191 -31.36 -13.92 5.84
C GLU A 191 -30.33 -14.82 5.15
N SER A 192 -29.84 -14.43 3.98
CA SER A 192 -28.81 -15.15 3.23
C SER A 192 -27.46 -15.15 3.97
N LEU A 193 -27.07 -14.01 4.55
CA LEU A 193 -25.82 -13.87 5.33
C LEU A 193 -25.86 -14.62 6.65
N ALA A 194 -26.98 -14.53 7.38
CA ALA A 194 -27.17 -15.26 8.64
C ALA A 194 -27.14 -16.77 8.41
N SER A 195 -27.81 -17.26 7.35
CA SER A 195 -27.77 -18.68 6.98
C SER A 195 -26.36 -19.14 6.61
N TYR A 196 -25.62 -18.34 5.85
CA TYR A 196 -24.24 -18.66 5.48
C TYR A 196 -23.34 -18.76 6.72
N VAL A 197 -23.39 -17.75 7.59
CA VAL A 197 -22.55 -17.68 8.79
C VAL A 197 -22.88 -18.80 9.78
N GLN A 198 -24.15 -19.11 10.01
CA GLN A 198 -24.55 -20.24 10.86
C GLN A 198 -24.03 -21.58 10.34
N ASN A 199 -24.07 -21.79 9.01
CA ASN A 199 -23.61 -23.03 8.39
C ASN A 199 -22.07 -23.19 8.37
N HIS A 200 -21.32 -22.09 8.48
CA HIS A 200 -19.85 -22.09 8.39
C HIS A 200 -19.15 -21.70 9.71
N ARG A 201 -19.88 -21.63 10.82
CA ARG A 201 -19.39 -21.17 12.13
C ARG A 201 -18.25 -22.02 12.73
N ASN A 202 -18.16 -23.29 12.35
CA ASN A 202 -17.15 -24.24 12.83
C ASN A 202 -15.99 -24.46 11.83
N ALA A 203 -16.06 -23.88 10.64
CA ALA A 203 -14.94 -23.92 9.72
C ALA A 203 -13.95 -22.83 10.13
N ASN A 204 -12.66 -23.16 10.14
CA ASN A 204 -11.58 -22.17 10.15
C ASN A 204 -11.68 -21.34 8.86
N VAL A 205 -12.63 -20.41 8.77
CA VAL A 205 -12.86 -19.64 7.56
C VAL A 205 -11.82 -18.52 7.50
N PHE A 206 -10.66 -18.89 6.98
CA PHE A 206 -9.62 -18.01 6.46
C PHE A 206 -9.99 -17.40 5.09
N GLU A 207 -11.22 -17.61 4.60
CA GLU A 207 -11.74 -16.88 3.44
C GLU A 207 -12.40 -15.59 3.90
N ASN A 208 -11.59 -14.54 3.99
CA ASN A 208 -12.01 -13.18 4.38
C ASN A 208 -13.03 -12.55 3.41
N ILE A 209 -13.45 -13.22 2.33
CA ILE A 209 -14.34 -12.69 1.29
C ILE A 209 -15.29 -13.78 0.78
N ILE A 210 -16.59 -13.55 0.92
CA ILE A 210 -17.67 -14.39 0.40
C ILE A 210 -18.42 -13.67 -0.72
N THR A 211 -19.06 -14.41 -1.62
CA THR A 211 -19.93 -13.82 -2.65
C THR A 211 -21.37 -14.31 -2.46
N ILE A 212 -22.31 -13.37 -2.29
CA ILE A 212 -23.76 -13.63 -2.20
C ILE A 212 -24.45 -12.72 -3.20
N ASP A 213 -25.30 -13.27 -4.07
CA ASP A 213 -26.05 -12.53 -5.11
C ASP A 213 -25.16 -11.61 -5.98
N ASP A 214 -24.06 -12.16 -6.51
CA ASP A 214 -23.03 -11.45 -7.30
C ASP A 214 -22.35 -10.27 -6.58
N LYS A 215 -22.48 -10.18 -5.25
CA LYS A 215 -21.85 -9.16 -4.41
C LYS A 215 -20.85 -9.80 -3.47
N LYS A 216 -19.66 -9.20 -3.39
CA LYS A 216 -18.61 -9.63 -2.45
C LYS A 216 -18.85 -9.01 -1.08
N PHE A 217 -18.66 -9.80 -0.03
CA PHE A 217 -18.73 -9.39 1.37
C PHE A 217 -17.47 -9.88 2.07
N ALA A 218 -16.86 -9.04 2.89
CA ALA A 218 -15.79 -9.43 3.79
C ALA A 218 -16.36 -9.85 5.14
N LEU A 219 -15.85 -10.95 5.68
CA LEU A 219 -16.18 -11.46 7.01
C LEU A 219 -14.99 -11.22 7.94
N SER A 220 -15.24 -10.59 9.09
CA SER A 220 -14.23 -10.40 10.14
C SER A 220 -14.79 -10.94 11.47
N PRO A 221 -14.26 -12.08 11.97
CA PRO A 221 -14.69 -12.63 13.25
C PRO A 221 -14.14 -11.81 14.42
N VAL A 222 -14.98 -11.56 15.41
CA VAL A 222 -14.58 -10.95 16.68
C VAL A 222 -14.20 -12.06 17.64
N ASN A 223 -12.90 -12.20 17.86
CA ASN A 223 -12.34 -13.17 18.78
C ASN A 223 -12.22 -12.56 20.19
N VAL A 224 -12.89 -13.16 21.18
CA VAL A 224 -12.69 -12.86 22.59
C VAL A 224 -12.18 -14.12 23.27
N VAL A 225 -10.93 -14.09 23.75
CA VAL A 225 -10.28 -15.18 24.50
C VAL A 225 -10.34 -16.54 23.77
N GLY A 226 -10.02 -16.55 22.47
CA GLY A 226 -9.90 -17.80 21.68
C GLY A 226 -11.24 -18.46 21.27
N GLN A 227 -12.37 -17.78 21.48
CA GLN A 227 -13.67 -18.16 20.92
C GLN A 227 -14.19 -17.03 20.01
N ILE A 228 -14.87 -17.39 18.91
CA ILE A 228 -15.56 -16.44 18.04
C ILE A 228 -16.90 -16.11 18.68
N TRP A 229 -17.08 -14.88 19.16
CA TRP A 229 -18.30 -14.45 19.84
C TRP A 229 -19.25 -13.75 18.87
N ASP A 230 -18.73 -12.88 18.00
CA ASP A 230 -19.52 -12.08 17.05
C ASP A 230 -18.87 -12.04 15.67
N ILE A 231 -19.63 -11.73 14.62
CA ILE A 231 -19.10 -11.61 13.24
C ILE A 231 -19.53 -10.27 12.63
N TYR A 232 -18.54 -9.49 12.21
CA TYR A 232 -18.74 -8.34 11.35
C TYR A 232 -18.75 -8.77 9.89
N VAL A 233 -19.76 -8.32 9.14
CA VAL A 233 -19.89 -8.52 7.71
C VAL A 233 -19.90 -7.16 7.02
N PHE A 234 -18.95 -6.95 6.13
CA PHE A 234 -18.82 -5.73 5.34
C PHE A 234 -19.10 -6.05 3.88
N ARG A 235 -19.96 -5.27 3.21
CA ARG A 235 -20.07 -5.42 1.74
C ARG A 235 -18.88 -4.75 1.07
N LEU A 236 -18.13 -5.51 0.28
CA LEU A 236 -17.03 -5.00 -0.54
C LEU A 236 -17.61 -4.33 -1.79
N LEU A 237 -17.56 -3.00 -1.83
CA LEU A 237 -17.77 -2.26 -3.08
C LEU A 237 -16.52 -2.39 -3.97
N LYS A 238 -16.71 -2.39 -5.30
CA LYS A 238 -15.67 -2.68 -6.31
C LYS A 238 -14.34 -1.91 -6.14
N HIS A 239 -14.32 -0.78 -5.42
CA HIS A 239 -13.14 0.05 -5.17
C HIS A 239 -12.30 -0.31 -3.92
N LEU A 240 -12.73 -1.26 -3.08
CA LEU A 240 -12.11 -1.56 -1.78
C LEU A 240 -11.34 -2.91 -1.74
N GLN A 241 -11.13 -3.56 -2.89
CA GLN A 241 -10.51 -4.90 -2.94
C GLN A 241 -9.06 -4.97 -2.42
N THR A 242 -8.33 -3.84 -2.38
CA THR A 242 -6.90 -3.83 -2.01
C THR A 242 -6.64 -3.58 -0.52
N ASN A 243 -7.59 -2.99 0.22
CA ASN A 243 -7.32 -2.43 1.56
C ASN A 243 -7.85 -3.25 2.74
N PHE A 244 -8.46 -4.42 2.51
CA PHE A 244 -9.03 -5.22 3.61
C PHE A 244 -8.00 -6.01 4.43
N TYR A 245 -6.77 -6.17 3.93
CA TYR A 245 -5.70 -6.87 4.66
C TYR A 245 -5.12 -6.08 5.84
N LEU A 246 -5.41 -4.78 5.96
CA LEU A 246 -4.88 -3.92 7.03
C LEU A 246 -5.80 -3.83 8.27
N LEU A 247 -7.01 -4.37 8.20
CA LEU A 247 -8.03 -4.31 9.27
C LEU A 247 -8.28 -5.64 9.97
N CYS A 248 -7.65 -6.74 9.52
CA CYS A 248 -7.71 -8.06 10.15
C CYS A 248 -6.43 -8.35 10.93
#